data_AF-A0A8R1HUD0-F1
#
_entry.id   AF-A0A8R1HUD0-F1
#
_cell.length_a   1.000
_cell.length_b   1.000
_cell.length_c   1.000
_cell.angle_alpha   90.00
_cell.angle_beta   90.00
_cell.angle_gamma   90.00
#
_symmetry.space_group_name_H-M   'P 1'
#
loop_
_entity.id
_entity.type
_entity.pdbx_description
1 polymer ?
#
loop_
_entity_poly.entity_id
_entity_poly.type
_entity_poly.pdbx_seq_one_letter_code
_entity_poly.pdbx_strand_id
1 'polypeptide(L)'
;MDVLKARVPTTGITEIVFPFREAHLRMIDVGGQRSEQRKWIHCFDNVNGVLFIAAISGYNLFVDDEENPKADGSVGRKNRLRYSMELFKRIANHQCFNKKTAIILFLNKIDIFKEKIVNHPLDLCFKNYKGPAQSLEPAAKYVADRFSRLVNAEIQ
;
A
#
# COMPACT_ATOMS: atom_id res chain seq x y z
N MET A 1 4.67 -20.86 14.05
CA MET A 1 4.13 -19.97 13.01
C MET A 1 3.36 -18.77 13.57
N ASP A 2 3.15 -18.68 14.89
CA ASP A 2 2.24 -17.70 15.49
C ASP A 2 2.81 -16.27 15.55
N VAL A 3 4.13 -16.14 15.74
CA VAL A 3 4.81 -14.84 15.77
C VAL A 3 4.62 -14.07 14.45
N LEU A 4 4.61 -14.75 13.30
CA LEU A 4 4.39 -14.12 11.99
C LEU A 4 2.94 -13.70 11.74
N LYS A 5 1.98 -14.30 12.47
CA LYS A 5 0.55 -14.00 12.37
C LYS A 5 0.08 -12.98 13.40
N ALA A 6 0.84 -12.79 14.48
CA ALA A 6 0.57 -11.79 15.50
C ALA A 6 0.60 -10.38 14.89
N ARG A 7 -0.46 -9.60 15.12
CA ARG A 7 -0.54 -8.22 14.64
C ARG A 7 -0.23 -7.28 15.80
N VAL A 8 1.02 -6.85 15.88
CA VAL A 8 1.45 -5.75 16.74
C VAL A 8 1.64 -4.53 15.85
N PRO A 9 0.86 -3.44 16.01
CA PRO A 9 1.06 -2.24 15.20
C PRO A 9 2.44 -1.62 15.48
N THR A 10 3.25 -1.42 14.46
CA THR A 10 4.48 -0.62 14.60
C THR A 10 4.10 0.81 14.96
N THR A 11 4.69 1.32 16.05
CA THR A 11 4.66 2.72 16.46
C THR A 11 6.05 3.30 16.35
N GLY A 12 6.21 4.47 15.73
CA GLY A 12 7.50 5.10 15.50
C GLY A 12 8.24 4.56 14.28
N ILE A 13 9.56 4.72 14.33
CA ILE A 13 10.51 4.36 13.28
C ILE A 13 11.50 3.37 13.89
N THR A 14 11.69 2.23 13.25
CA THR A 14 12.66 1.21 13.68
C THR A 14 13.65 0.96 12.55
N GLU A 15 14.93 0.92 12.89
CA GLU A 15 16.00 0.63 11.95
C GLU A 15 16.61 -0.74 12.24
N ILE A 16 16.82 -1.53 11.19
CA ILE A 16 17.48 -2.83 11.24
C ILE A 16 18.59 -2.84 10.20
N VAL A 17 19.81 -3.10 10.63
CA VAL A 17 20.98 -3.25 9.75
C VAL A 17 21.39 -4.71 9.73
N PHE A 18 21.51 -5.29 8.54
CA PHE A 18 21.89 -6.69 8.39
C PHE A 18 22.74 -6.91 7.12
N PRO A 19 23.72 -7.84 7.16
CA PRO A 19 24.48 -8.20 5.96
C PRO A 19 23.61 -8.99 4.99
N PHE A 20 23.73 -8.71 3.70
CA PHE A 20 23.13 -9.48 2.63
C PHE A 20 24.10 -9.56 1.45
N ARG A 21 24.64 -10.75 1.20
CA ARG A 21 25.74 -10.98 0.25
C ARG A 21 26.93 -10.09 0.61
N GLU A 22 27.45 -9.33 -0.36
CA GLU A 22 28.59 -8.41 -0.19
C GLU A 22 28.18 -6.99 0.27
N ALA A 23 26.91 -6.77 0.63
CA ALA A 23 26.38 -5.48 1.03
C ALA A 23 25.80 -5.50 2.46
N HIS A 24 25.80 -4.34 3.13
CA HIS A 24 25.04 -4.11 4.35
C HIS A 24 23.74 -3.39 4.03
N LEU A 25 22.61 -4.07 4.25
CA LEU A 25 21.30 -3.47 4.07
C LEU A 25 20.86 -2.78 5.35
N ARG A 26 20.36 -1.56 5.20
CA ARG A 26 19.72 -0.77 6.25
C ARG A 26 18.25 -0.65 5.90
N MET A 27 17.41 -1.34 6.67
CA MET A 27 15.96 -1.34 6.50
C MET A 27 15.31 -0.48 7.58
N ILE A 28 14.46 0.44 7.17
CA ILE A 28 13.71 1.34 8.06
C ILE A 28 12.25 0.93 7.99
N ASP A 29 11.73 0.36 9.08
CA ASP A 29 10.29 0.10 9.25
C ASP A 29 9.62 1.31 9.88
N VAL A 30 8.51 1.74 9.31
CA VAL A 30 7.76 2.92 9.74
C VAL A 30 6.33 2.55 10.06
N GLY A 31 5.79 3.12 11.13
CA GLY A 31 4.39 2.93 11.49
C GLY A 31 3.44 3.29 10.34
N GLY A 32 2.57 2.34 9.95
CA GLY A 32 1.63 2.50 8.84
C GLY A 32 0.35 3.27 9.18
N GLN A 33 0.12 3.57 10.46
CA GLN A 33 -1.10 4.22 10.95
C GLN A 33 -1.12 5.71 10.57
N ARG A 34 -2.32 6.29 10.41
CA ARG A 34 -2.48 7.71 10.02
C ARG A 34 -1.69 8.66 10.93
N SER A 35 -1.71 8.43 12.23
CA SER A 35 -0.95 9.21 13.22
C SER A 35 0.57 9.15 13.03
N GLU A 36 1.07 8.05 12.48
CA GLU A 36 2.50 7.81 12.29
C GLU A 36 3.03 8.33 10.94
N GLN A 37 2.15 8.50 9.94
CA GLN A 37 2.54 8.94 8.59
C GLN A 37 3.25 10.30 8.55
N ARG A 38 2.98 11.19 9.51
CA ARG A 38 3.66 12.49 9.62
C ARG A 38 5.17 12.35 9.88
N LYS A 39 5.61 11.22 10.46
CA LYS A 39 7.01 10.97 10.82
C LYS A 39 7.83 10.45 9.64
N TRP A 40 7.18 10.00 8.56
CA TRP A 40 7.85 9.31 7.45
C TRP A 40 8.88 10.18 6.72
N ILE A 41 8.65 11.49 6.66
CA ILE A 41 9.56 12.44 6.01
C ILE A 41 10.98 12.39 6.62
N HIS A 42 11.10 12.03 7.90
CA HIS A 42 12.39 11.89 8.60
C HIS A 42 13.20 10.68 8.11
N CYS A 43 12.60 9.78 7.33
CA CYS A 43 13.23 8.56 6.83
C CYS A 43 13.48 8.60 5.32
N PHE A 44 13.07 9.66 4.62
CA PHE A 44 13.10 9.70 3.15
C PHE A 44 14.45 10.14 2.58
N ASP A 45 15.35 10.65 3.43
CA ASP A 45 16.65 11.11 2.97
C ASP A 45 17.60 9.96 2.64
N ASN A 46 18.25 10.04 1.47
CA ASN A 46 19.26 9.10 0.98
C ASN A 46 18.88 7.60 0.98
N VAL A 47 17.61 7.28 0.77
CA VAL A 47 17.18 5.86 0.59
C VAL A 47 17.47 5.36 -0.82
N ASN A 48 17.95 4.13 -0.95
CA ASN A 48 18.14 3.49 -2.27
C ASN A 48 16.82 3.04 -2.89
N GLY A 49 15.80 2.81 -2.07
CA GLY A 49 14.48 2.43 -2.55
C GLY A 49 13.43 2.42 -1.45
N VAL A 50 12.18 2.40 -1.87
CA VAL A 50 11.00 2.33 -1.03
C VAL A 50 10.27 1.03 -1.32
N LEU A 51 10.08 0.21 -0.29
CA LEU A 51 9.23 -0.99 -0.35
C LEU A 51 7.83 -0.62 0.16
N PHE A 52 6.88 -0.46 -0.74
CA PHE A 52 5.50 -0.18 -0.40
C PHE A 52 4.66 -1.46 -0.37
N ILE A 53 3.99 -1.73 0.74
CA ILE A 53 3.18 -2.94 0.93
C ILE A 53 1.69 -2.55 0.90
N ALA A 54 0.97 -3.03 -0.12
CA ALA A 54 -0.48 -2.84 -0.25
C ALA A 54 -1.22 -4.16 -0.04
N ALA A 55 -2.20 -4.19 0.86
CA ALA A 55 -3.04 -5.37 1.03
C ALA A 55 -4.12 -5.43 -0.06
N ILE A 56 -3.92 -6.26 -1.09
CA ILE A 56 -4.86 -6.40 -2.21
C ILE A 56 -6.23 -6.91 -1.76
N SER A 57 -6.28 -7.72 -0.69
CA SER A 57 -7.51 -8.21 -0.07
C SER A 57 -8.37 -7.12 0.60
N GLY A 58 -7.90 -5.87 0.63
CA GLY A 58 -8.63 -4.70 1.12
C GLY A 58 -9.68 -4.14 0.16
N TYR A 59 -9.82 -4.68 -1.06
CA TYR A 59 -10.74 -4.16 -2.07
C TYR A 59 -12.21 -4.19 -1.64
N ASN A 60 -12.63 -5.12 -0.77
CA ASN A 60 -14.00 -5.18 -0.25
C ASN A 60 -14.12 -4.67 1.20
N LEU A 61 -13.10 -3.97 1.72
CA LEU A 61 -13.07 -3.43 3.07
C LEU A 61 -13.12 -1.90 3.05
N PHE A 62 -13.65 -1.33 4.12
CA PHE A 62 -13.73 0.11 4.32
C PHE A 62 -13.06 0.49 5.64
N VAL A 63 -12.43 1.66 5.65
CA VAL A 63 -11.85 2.31 6.82
C VAL A 63 -12.56 3.64 7.03
N ASP A 64 -12.52 4.13 8.25
CA ASP A 64 -13.03 5.45 8.59
C ASP A 64 -12.16 6.52 7.91
N ASP A 65 -12.82 7.56 7.40
CA ASP A 65 -12.17 8.68 6.73
C ASP A 65 -12.27 9.95 7.56
N GLU A 66 -11.46 9.98 8.63
CA GLU A 66 -11.35 11.11 9.56
C GLU A 66 -10.93 12.42 8.89
N GLU A 67 -10.29 12.35 7.71
CA GLU A 67 -9.84 13.52 6.95
C GLU A 67 -10.97 14.17 6.13
N ASN A 68 -12.09 13.47 5.91
CA ASN A 68 -13.24 13.94 5.15
C ASN A 68 -14.54 13.66 5.92
N PRO A 69 -14.79 14.35 7.04
CA PRO A 69 -16.05 14.24 7.76
C PRO A 69 -17.20 14.70 6.87
N LYS A 70 -18.36 14.05 7.01
CA LYS A 70 -19.57 14.47 6.30
C LYS A 70 -20.14 15.74 6.93
N ALA A 71 -20.98 16.44 6.17
CA ALA A 71 -21.64 17.67 6.62
C ALA A 71 -22.51 17.49 7.87
N ASP A 72 -22.96 16.26 8.15
CA ASP A 72 -23.75 15.88 9.33
C ASP A 72 -22.88 15.56 10.57
N GLY A 73 -21.56 15.72 10.47
CA GLY A 73 -20.60 15.39 11.54
C GLY A 73 -20.24 13.91 11.64
N SER A 74 -20.82 13.03 10.81
CA SER A 74 -20.46 11.61 10.79
C SER A 74 -19.15 11.36 10.04
N VAL A 75 -18.42 10.34 10.47
CA VAL A 75 -17.16 9.95 9.82
C VAL A 75 -17.46 9.30 8.46
N GLY A 76 -16.83 9.80 7.41
CA GLY A 76 -16.89 9.20 6.09
C GLY A 76 -16.31 7.78 6.09
N ARG A 77 -16.63 6.98 5.07
CA ARG A 77 -15.98 5.68 4.87
C ARG A 77 -15.25 5.67 3.55
N LYS A 78 -14.03 5.15 3.57
CA LYS A 78 -13.17 5.04 2.39
C LYS A 78 -12.78 3.60 2.16
N ASN A 79 -12.82 3.17 0.91
CA ASN A 79 -12.37 1.84 0.57
C ASN A 79 -10.87 1.67 0.92
N ARG A 80 -10.52 0.57 1.58
CA ARG A 80 -9.17 0.36 2.13
C ARG A 80 -8.10 0.24 1.04
N LEU A 81 -8.40 -0.42 -0.06
CA LEU A 81 -7.45 -0.52 -1.18
C LEU A 81 -7.30 0.82 -1.89
N ARG A 82 -8.39 1.59 -2.05
CA ARG A 82 -8.33 2.96 -2.60
C ARG A 82 -7.49 3.89 -1.73
N TYR A 83 -7.67 3.83 -0.42
CA TYR A 83 -6.82 4.55 0.52
C TYR A 83 -5.33 4.19 0.34
N SER A 84 -5.01 2.90 0.21
CA SER A 84 -3.65 2.44 -0.06
C SER A 84 -3.10 2.95 -1.39
N MET A 85 -3.93 3.06 -2.42
CA MET A 85 -3.53 3.62 -3.73
C MET A 85 -3.22 5.11 -3.65
N GLU A 86 -4.03 5.89 -2.94
CA GLU A 86 -3.77 7.32 -2.75
C GLU A 86 -2.50 7.57 -1.95
N LEU A 87 -2.28 6.75 -0.91
CA LEU A 87 -1.06 6.77 -0.13
C LEU A 87 0.17 6.43 -0.98
N PHE A 88 0.07 5.38 -1.80
CA PHE A 88 1.13 5.02 -2.75
C PHE A 88 1.42 6.17 -3.73
N LYS A 89 0.37 6.80 -4.30
CA LYS A 89 0.54 7.95 -5.20
C LYS A 89 1.31 9.09 -4.52
N ARG A 90 1.00 9.39 -3.25
CA ARG A 90 1.69 10.44 -2.49
C ARG A 90 3.17 10.11 -2.29
N ILE A 91 3.50 8.86 -1.95
CA ILE A 91 4.88 8.43 -1.70
C ILE A 91 5.67 8.33 -3.00
N ALA A 92 5.15 7.62 -4.00
CA ALA A 92 5.86 7.34 -5.25
C ALA A 92 6.18 8.61 -6.06
N ASN A 93 5.45 9.70 -5.82
CA ASN A 93 5.67 10.99 -6.46
C ASN A 93 6.22 12.06 -5.48
N HIS A 94 6.72 11.65 -4.32
CA HIS A 94 7.26 12.60 -3.34
C HIS A 94 8.59 13.18 -3.82
N GLN A 95 8.77 14.50 -3.68
CA GLN A 95 9.95 15.22 -4.21
C GLN A 95 11.28 14.81 -3.57
N CYS A 96 11.25 14.22 -2.37
CA CYS A 96 12.45 13.68 -1.71
C CYS A 96 13.06 12.49 -2.48
N PHE A 97 12.27 11.79 -3.30
CA PHE A 97 12.78 10.68 -4.09
C PHE A 97 13.19 11.18 -5.47
N ASN A 98 14.45 10.92 -5.80
CA ASN A 98 15.02 11.21 -7.11
C ASN A 98 14.86 9.99 -8.05
N LYS A 99 15.19 10.16 -9.33
CA LYS A 99 15.10 9.11 -10.36
C LYS A 99 15.88 7.83 -10.07
N LYS A 100 16.86 7.87 -9.15
CA LYS A 100 17.65 6.69 -8.76
C LYS A 100 17.00 5.88 -7.64
N THR A 101 15.95 6.42 -7.00
CA THR A 101 15.25 5.74 -5.91
C THR A 101 14.30 4.69 -6.47
N ALA A 102 14.55 3.41 -6.18
CA ALA A 102 13.68 2.34 -6.63
C ALA A 102 12.35 2.34 -5.87
N ILE A 103 11.21 2.39 -6.55
CA ILE A 103 9.89 2.23 -5.94
C ILE A 103 9.38 0.81 -6.20
N ILE A 104 9.34 -0.01 -5.16
CA ILE A 104 8.94 -1.42 -5.23
C ILE A 104 7.57 -1.58 -4.57
N LEU A 105 6.60 -2.13 -5.30
CA LEU A 105 5.26 -2.40 -4.81
C LEU A 105 5.05 -3.89 -4.54
N PHE A 106 4.66 -4.24 -3.32
CA PHE A 106 4.21 -5.58 -2.94
C PHE A 106 2.69 -5.60 -2.74
N LEU A 107 1.99 -6.36 -3.58
CA LEU A 107 0.58 -6.69 -3.41
C LEU A 107 0.44 -7.88 -2.46
N ASN A 108 0.36 -7.58 -1.17
CA ASN A 108 0.32 -8.57 -0.10
C ASN A 108 -1.10 -9.11 0.15
N LYS A 109 -1.19 -10.25 0.83
CA LYS A 109 -2.44 -10.96 1.18
C LYS A 109 -3.19 -11.49 -0.05
N ILE A 110 -2.44 -11.98 -1.04
CA ILE A 110 -2.97 -12.55 -2.28
C ILE A 110 -3.77 -13.84 -2.02
N ASP A 111 -3.39 -14.60 -1.01
CA ASP A 111 -4.11 -15.74 -0.45
C ASP A 111 -5.54 -15.35 -0.05
N ILE A 112 -5.69 -14.33 0.80
CA ILE A 112 -7.01 -13.85 1.25
C ILE A 112 -7.79 -13.22 0.08
N PHE A 113 -7.08 -12.58 -0.86
CA PHE A 113 -7.72 -12.04 -2.06
C PHE A 113 -8.30 -13.14 -2.95
N LYS A 114 -7.56 -14.25 -3.13
CA LYS A 114 -8.02 -15.43 -3.88
C LYS A 114 -9.31 -16.01 -3.30
N GLU A 115 -9.44 -16.06 -1.98
CA GLU A 115 -10.66 -16.54 -1.33
C GLU A 115 -11.84 -15.57 -1.52
N LYS A 116 -11.59 -14.27 -1.38
CA LYS A 116 -12.64 -13.25 -1.45
C LYS A 116 -13.17 -13.01 -2.86
N ILE A 117 -12.32 -13.07 -3.88
CA ILE A 117 -12.70 -12.69 -5.26
C ILE A 117 -13.79 -13.59 -5.85
N VAL A 118 -13.89 -14.83 -5.34
CA VAL A 118 -14.94 -15.80 -5.71
C VAL A 118 -16.32 -15.32 -5.27
N ASN A 119 -16.41 -14.69 -4.09
CA ASN A 119 -17.69 -14.31 -3.46
C ASN A 119 -18.00 -12.82 -3.60
N HIS A 120 -16.97 -11.99 -3.75
CA HIS A 120 -17.09 -10.54 -3.79
C HIS A 120 -16.38 -10.00 -5.03
N PRO A 121 -17.12 -9.51 -6.03
CA PRO A 121 -16.53 -9.05 -7.28
C PRO A 121 -15.67 -7.79 -7.07
N LEU A 122 -14.67 -7.62 -7.95
CA LEU A 122 -13.72 -6.51 -7.87
C LEU A 122 -14.38 -5.14 -8.14
N ASP A 123 -15.53 -5.12 -8.82
CA ASP A 123 -16.29 -3.93 -9.17
C ASP A 123 -16.89 -3.17 -7.98
N LEU A 124 -16.96 -3.82 -6.80
CA LEU A 124 -17.21 -3.18 -5.51
C LEU A 124 -16.20 -2.07 -5.22
N CYS A 125 -14.94 -2.27 -5.63
CA CYS A 125 -13.88 -1.28 -5.52
C CYS A 125 -13.66 -0.51 -6.84
N PHE A 126 -13.75 -1.19 -7.98
CA PHE A 126 -13.41 -0.66 -9.29
C PHE A 126 -14.55 -0.84 -10.28
N LYS A 127 -15.52 0.09 -10.28
CA LYS A 127 -16.70 0.06 -11.17
C LYS A 127 -16.41 -0.13 -12.67
N ASN A 128 -15.21 0.24 -13.10
CA ASN A 128 -14.75 0.11 -14.49
C ASN A 128 -14.00 -1.21 -14.77
N TYR A 129 -13.97 -2.15 -13.83
CA TYR A 129 -13.42 -3.48 -14.07
C TYR A 129 -14.37 -4.26 -14.98
N LYS A 130 -13.84 -4.71 -16.13
CA LYS A 130 -14.58 -5.49 -17.15
C LYS A 130 -14.00 -6.88 -17.37
N GLY A 131 -13.05 -7.30 -16.51
CA GLY A 131 -12.46 -8.62 -16.59
C GLY A 131 -13.43 -9.72 -16.13
N PRO A 132 -13.07 -11.00 -16.36
CA PRO A 132 -13.89 -12.12 -15.91
C PRO A 132 -14.18 -12.05 -14.42
N ALA A 133 -15.44 -12.28 -14.05
CA ALA A 133 -15.81 -12.39 -12.64
C ALA A 133 -15.03 -13.53 -11.98
N GLN A 134 -14.76 -13.39 -10.68
CA GLN A 134 -14.20 -14.47 -9.84
C GLN A 134 -12.82 -14.99 -10.26
N SER A 135 -12.12 -14.30 -11.16
CA SER A 135 -10.81 -14.74 -11.67
C SER A 135 -9.68 -14.00 -10.98
N LEU A 136 -8.81 -14.75 -10.29
CA LEU A 136 -7.69 -14.20 -9.51
C LEU A 136 -6.71 -13.40 -10.38
N GLU A 137 -6.15 -14.01 -11.42
CA GLU A 137 -5.03 -13.42 -12.17
C GLU A 137 -5.43 -12.13 -12.91
N PRO A 138 -6.56 -12.08 -13.66
CA PRO A 138 -6.98 -10.84 -14.31
C PRO A 138 -7.32 -9.74 -13.30
N ALA A 139 -7.90 -10.09 -12.15
CA ALA A 139 -8.22 -9.15 -11.09
C ALA A 139 -6.96 -8.59 -10.41
N ALA A 140 -6.00 -9.46 -10.08
CA ALA A 140 -4.73 -9.07 -9.49
C ALA A 140 -3.89 -8.21 -10.44
N LYS A 141 -3.81 -8.61 -11.72
CA LYS A 141 -3.16 -7.82 -12.77
C LYS A 141 -3.82 -6.45 -12.93
N TYR A 142 -5.15 -6.39 -12.94
CA TYR A 142 -5.85 -5.12 -13.01
C TYR A 142 -5.48 -4.21 -11.84
N VAL A 143 -5.45 -4.72 -10.60
CA VAL A 143 -5.02 -3.92 -9.45
C VAL A 143 -3.56 -3.45 -9.62
N ALA A 144 -2.64 -4.33 -10.01
CA ALA A 144 -1.25 -3.97 -10.27
C ALA A 144 -1.13 -2.84 -11.30
N ASP A 145 -1.79 -2.98 -12.45
CA ASP A 145 -1.79 -1.97 -13.52
C ASP A 145 -2.38 -0.64 -13.02
N ARG A 146 -3.35 -0.66 -12.10
CA ARG A 146 -3.92 0.54 -11.48
C ARG A 146 -2.93 1.24 -10.55
N PHE A 147 -2.09 0.52 -9.82
CA PHE A 147 -1.02 1.13 -9.03
C PHE A 147 0.09 1.69 -9.92
N SER A 148 0.52 0.96 -10.95
CA SER A 148 1.60 1.40 -11.84
C SER A 148 1.28 2.74 -12.54
N ARG A 149 0.01 2.97 -12.90
CA ARG A 149 -0.45 4.25 -13.49
C ARG A 149 -0.42 5.45 -12.53
N LEU A 150 -0.15 5.23 -11.24
CA LEU A 150 -0.06 6.31 -10.25
C LEU A 150 1.34 6.90 -10.14
N VAL A 151 2.35 6.28 -10.76
CA VAL A 151 3.72 6.76 -10.77
C VAL A 151 3.90 7.70 -11.97
N ASN A 152 4.36 8.92 -11.74
CA ASN A 152 4.61 9.89 -12.79
C ASN A 152 5.74 9.41 -13.72
N ALA A 153 5.54 9.55 -15.04
CA ALA A 153 6.52 9.15 -16.05
C ALA A 153 7.85 9.91 -15.96
N GLU A 154 7.87 11.09 -15.32
CA GLU A 154 9.08 11.89 -15.15
C GLU A 154 10.07 11.31 -14.13
N ILE A 155 9.62 10.37 -13.28
CA ILE A 155 10.42 9.70 -12.24
C ILE A 155 10.92 8.33 -12.70
N GLN A 156 10.39 7.79 -13.82
CA GLN A 156 10.90 6.57 -14.46
C GLN A 156 12.18 6.81 -15.26
#